data_AF-A0A2R6KBY9-F1
#
_entry.id   AF-A0A2R6KBY9-F1
#
_cell.length_a   1.000
_cell.length_b   1.000
_cell.length_c   1.000
_cell.angle_alpha   90.00
_cell.angle_beta   90.00
_cell.angle_gamma   90.00
#
_symmetry.space_group_name_H-M   'P 1'
#
loop_
_entity.id
_entity.type
_entity.pdbx_description
1 polymer ?
#
loop_
_entity_poly.entity_id
_entity_poly.type
_entity_poly.pdbx_seq_one_letter_code
_entity_poly.pdbx_strand_id
1 'polypeptide(L)'
;MNHMTGVGYDQLQTIIESDDRSLPLCEFHEQYFEDISQHTEEYTPEPGLDGFGRWKHVIVPFKINDDTVLYFDPYIQFFHDLNDLDEAGAMNVPIQSFNEWWSRPEKRWALWLEPSKQQTLSAAFGDE
;
A
#
# COMPACT_ATOMS: atom_id res chain seq x y z
N MET A 1 -14.18 -8.00 3.47
CA MET A 1 -12.97 -7.44 2.86
C MET A 1 -13.45 -6.56 1.73
N ASN A 2 -13.21 -5.25 1.83
CA ASN A 2 -13.72 -4.31 0.85
C ASN A 2 -12.56 -3.91 -0.08
N HIS A 3 -12.89 -3.80 -1.36
CA HIS A 3 -11.98 -3.32 -2.39
C HIS A 3 -12.75 -2.39 -3.32
N MET A 4 -12.07 -1.38 -3.85
CA MET A 4 -12.63 -0.49 -4.87
C MET A 4 -11.61 -0.32 -5.99
N THR A 5 -12.11 -0.14 -7.22
CA THR A 5 -11.31 0.24 -8.39
C THR A 5 -11.64 1.69 -8.79
N GLY A 6 -10.65 2.42 -9.30
CA GLY A 6 -10.80 3.85 -9.61
C GLY A 6 -10.84 4.74 -8.35
N VAL A 7 -10.15 4.32 -7.28
CA VAL A 7 -10.14 5.07 -6.01
C VAL A 7 -9.43 6.41 -6.18
N GLY A 8 -10.10 7.49 -5.77
CA GLY A 8 -9.54 8.85 -5.72
C GLY A 8 -8.93 9.18 -4.36
N TYR A 9 -8.21 10.31 -4.26
CA TYR A 9 -7.57 10.75 -3.02
C TYR A 9 -8.56 10.96 -1.88
N ASP A 10 -9.68 11.63 -2.14
CA ASP A 10 -10.70 11.89 -1.12
C ASP A 10 -11.23 10.59 -0.49
N GLN A 11 -11.37 9.54 -1.30
CA GLN A 11 -11.80 8.23 -0.82
C GLN A 11 -10.70 7.53 -0.03
N LEU A 12 -9.45 7.60 -0.51
CA LEU A 12 -8.31 7.01 0.19
C LEU A 12 -8.08 7.69 1.54
N GLN A 13 -8.19 9.02 1.59
CA GLN A 13 -8.12 9.80 2.81
C GLN A 13 -9.25 9.45 3.78
N THR A 14 -10.48 9.32 3.28
CA THR A 14 -11.62 8.87 4.12
C THR A 14 -11.37 7.49 4.74
N ILE A 15 -10.70 6.58 4.04
CA ILE A 15 -10.34 5.25 4.59
C ILE A 15 -9.24 5.39 5.66
N ILE A 16 -8.23 6.23 5.41
CA ILE A 16 -7.10 6.46 6.32
C ILE A 16 -7.56 7.11 7.64
N GLU A 17 -8.48 8.08 7.56
CA GLU A 17 -8.97 8.85 8.72
C GLU A 17 -10.04 8.11 9.54
N SER A 18 -10.43 6.91 9.13
CA SER A 18 -11.49 6.13 9.77
C SER A 18 -10.93 5.26 10.90
N ASP A 19 -11.43 5.48 12.12
CA ASP A 19 -11.08 4.69 13.31
C ASP A 19 -11.69 3.27 13.29
N ASP A 20 -12.65 3.03 12.39
CA ASP A 20 -13.36 1.77 12.23
C ASP A 20 -12.88 0.97 11.01
N ARG A 21 -11.65 1.19 10.54
CA ARG A 21 -11.03 0.46 9.42
C ARG A 21 -9.57 0.20 9.69
N SER A 22 -8.99 -0.78 9.00
CA SER A 22 -7.54 -0.86 8.88
C SER A 22 -7.03 0.23 7.95
N LEU A 23 -5.74 0.55 8.06
CA LEU A 23 -5.05 1.27 6.99
C LEU A 23 -5.20 0.53 5.65
N PRO A 24 -5.30 1.27 4.53
CA PRO A 24 -5.46 0.67 3.22
C PRO A 24 -4.16 0.05 2.72
N LEU A 25 -4.28 -1.01 1.93
CA LEU A 25 -3.22 -1.51 1.05
C LEU A 25 -3.42 -0.94 -0.34
N CYS A 26 -2.36 -0.38 -0.94
CA CYS A 26 -2.40 0.13 -2.30
C CYS A 26 -1.32 -0.53 -3.15
N GLU A 27 -1.64 -0.82 -4.41
CA GLU A 27 -0.65 -1.32 -5.36
C GLU A 27 0.10 -0.20 -6.06
N PHE A 28 1.41 -0.38 -6.13
CA PHE A 28 2.30 0.41 -6.95
C PHE A 28 2.69 -0.33 -8.24
N HIS A 29 2.82 0.44 -9.31
CA HIS A 29 3.38 0.01 -10.59
C HIS A 29 4.88 -0.29 -10.44
N GLU A 30 5.40 -1.18 -11.28
CA GLU A 30 6.84 -1.53 -11.34
C GLU A 30 7.77 -0.32 -11.51
N GLN A 31 7.28 0.80 -12.05
CA GLN A 31 8.06 2.04 -12.23
C GLN A 31 8.58 2.56 -10.89
N TYR A 32 7.83 2.30 -9.80
CA TYR A 32 8.26 2.59 -8.45
C TYR A 32 9.68 2.09 -8.15
N PHE A 33 9.99 0.87 -8.55
CA PHE A 33 11.28 0.24 -8.30
C PHE A 33 12.42 0.91 -9.07
N GLU A 34 12.16 1.35 -10.31
CA GLU A 34 13.12 2.11 -11.10
C GLU A 34 13.36 3.50 -10.50
N ASP A 35 12.31 4.16 -10.05
CA ASP A 35 12.40 5.52 -9.50
C ASP A 35 13.10 5.50 -8.13
N ILE A 36 12.72 4.60 -7.23
CA ILE A 36 13.33 4.52 -5.89
C ILE A 36 14.80 4.10 -5.96
N SER A 37 15.16 3.15 -6.84
CA SER A 37 16.56 2.73 -6.99
C SER A 37 17.48 3.81 -7.57
N GLN A 38 16.93 4.77 -8.31
CA GLN A 38 17.68 5.93 -8.80
C GLN A 38 17.82 7.04 -7.75
N HIS A 39 16.89 7.14 -6.81
CA HIS A 39 16.79 8.25 -5.88
C HIS A 39 17.19 7.88 -4.44
N THR A 40 17.40 6.59 -4.16
CA THR A 40 17.68 6.08 -2.83
C THR A 40 18.62 4.87 -2.90
N GLU A 41 19.43 4.65 -1.85
CA GLU A 41 20.23 3.42 -1.70
C GLU A 41 19.40 2.30 -1.02
N GLU A 42 18.07 2.42 -0.99
CA GLU A 42 17.20 1.65 -0.10
C GLU A 42 17.01 0.19 -0.56
N TYR A 43 16.97 -0.06 -1.87
CA TYR A 43 17.05 -1.42 -2.41
C TYR A 43 17.47 -1.40 -3.90
N THR A 44 18.14 -2.46 -4.34
CA THR A 44 18.35 -2.75 -5.76
C THR A 44 17.37 -3.87 -6.15
N PRO A 45 16.34 -3.59 -6.95
CA PRO A 45 15.41 -4.63 -7.36
C PRO A 45 16.16 -5.68 -8.18
N GLU A 46 16.05 -6.94 -7.80
CA GLU A 46 16.55 -8.06 -8.60
C GLU A 46 15.42 -8.65 -9.46
N PRO A 47 15.73 -9.17 -10.66
CA PRO A 47 14.72 -9.82 -11.47
C PRO A 47 14.25 -11.09 -10.77
N GLY A 48 12.95 -11.22 -10.57
CA GLY A 48 12.34 -12.48 -10.14
C GLY A 48 12.46 -13.55 -11.24
N LEU A 49 12.01 -14.79 -10.94
CA LEU A 49 11.99 -15.90 -11.91
C LEU A 49 11.25 -15.56 -13.22
N ASP A 50 10.29 -14.63 -13.17
CA ASP A 50 9.52 -14.18 -14.32
C ASP A 50 10.08 -12.90 -15.00
N GLY A 51 11.29 -12.47 -14.61
CA GLY A 51 11.96 -11.26 -15.10
C GLY A 51 11.61 -9.99 -14.31
N PHE A 52 12.30 -8.89 -14.65
CA PHE A 52 11.97 -7.56 -14.14
C PHE A 52 10.54 -7.17 -14.50
N GLY A 53 9.82 -6.58 -13.55
CA GLY A 53 8.63 -5.78 -13.88
C GLY A 53 7.26 -6.45 -13.81
N ARG A 54 7.20 -7.76 -13.58
CA ARG A 54 5.90 -8.45 -13.41
C ARG A 54 5.32 -8.33 -12.01
N TRP A 55 6.12 -7.92 -11.04
CA TRP A 55 5.74 -7.93 -9.64
C TRP A 55 5.12 -6.59 -9.29
N LYS A 56 3.84 -6.64 -8.90
CA LYS A 56 3.13 -5.51 -8.33
C LYS A 56 3.60 -5.32 -6.89
N HIS A 57 3.91 -4.09 -6.53
CA HIS A 57 4.33 -3.75 -5.18
C HIS A 57 3.14 -3.32 -4.34
N VAL A 58 3.19 -3.54 -3.03
CA VAL A 58 2.13 -3.13 -2.12
C VAL A 58 2.70 -2.25 -1.02
N ILE A 59 2.05 -1.11 -0.80
CA ILE A 59 2.39 -0.15 0.25
C ILE A 59 1.19 0.11 1.14
N VAL A 60 1.44 0.76 2.28
CA VAL A 60 0.41 1.12 3.27
C VAL A 60 0.44 2.65 3.47
N PRO A 61 -0.41 3.44 2.78
CA PRO A 61 -0.50 4.86 3.03
C PRO A 61 -1.26 5.12 4.33
N PHE A 62 -0.77 6.06 5.12
CA PHE A 62 -1.35 6.36 6.43
C PHE A 62 -1.55 7.86 6.67
N LYS A 63 -1.09 8.72 5.75
CA LYS A 63 -1.41 10.15 5.78
C LYS A 63 -1.35 10.75 4.39
N ILE A 64 -2.33 11.59 4.07
CA ILE A 64 -2.38 12.36 2.82
C ILE A 64 -2.64 13.81 3.21
N ASN A 65 -1.80 14.72 2.73
CA ASN A 65 -2.03 16.16 2.78
C ASN A 65 -2.16 16.70 1.35
N ASP A 66 -2.35 18.01 1.20
CA ASP A 66 -2.55 18.67 -0.10
C ASP A 66 -1.41 18.42 -1.12
N ASP A 67 -0.18 18.20 -0.66
CA ASP A 67 1.01 18.09 -1.50
C ASP A 67 1.82 16.79 -1.28
N THR A 68 1.54 16.04 -0.22
CA THR A 68 2.42 14.98 0.29
C THR A 68 1.63 13.76 0.74
N VAL A 69 2.24 12.59 0.54
CA VAL A 69 1.72 11.31 1.03
C VAL A 69 2.79 10.65 1.90
N LEU A 70 2.39 10.22 3.09
CA LEU A 70 3.17 9.33 3.94
C LEU A 70 2.67 7.90 3.80
N TYR A 71 3.60 6.98 3.56
CA TYR A 71 3.30 5.56 3.46
C TYR A 71 4.41 4.70 4.02
N PHE A 72 4.05 3.49 4.43
CA PHE A 72 5.01 2.43 4.75
C PHE A 72 5.23 1.54 3.53
N ASP A 73 6.50 1.26 3.25
CA ASP A 73 6.91 0.19 2.36
C ASP A 73 7.34 -1.03 3.19
N PRO A 74 6.56 -2.13 3.20
CA PRO A 74 6.90 -3.33 3.96
C PRO A 74 8.24 -3.98 3.53
N TYR A 75 8.70 -3.73 2.31
CA TYR A 75 9.92 -4.34 1.77
C TYR A 75 11.16 -3.57 2.23
N ILE A 76 11.11 -2.23 2.26
CA ILE A 76 12.19 -1.42 2.85
C ILE A 76 12.39 -1.82 4.30
N GLN A 77 11.30 -1.99 5.05
CA GLN A 77 11.38 -2.45 6.43
C GLN A 77 12.11 -3.80 6.56
N PHE A 78 11.80 -4.75 5.67
CA PHE A 78 12.45 -6.06 5.64
C PHE A 78 13.95 -5.98 5.32
N PHE A 79 14.35 -5.11 4.39
CA PHE A 79 15.76 -4.99 3.97
C PHE A 79 16.63 -4.22 4.97
N HIS A 80 16.06 -3.28 5.73
CA HIS A 80 16.81 -2.42 6.66
C HIS A 80 16.74 -2.87 8.13
N ASP A 81 16.15 -4.04 8.41
CA ASP A 81 15.97 -4.57 9.77
C ASP A 81 15.37 -3.52 10.73
N LEU A 82 14.43 -2.72 10.20
CA LEU A 82 13.75 -1.68 10.95
C LEU A 82 12.76 -2.36 11.90
N ASN A 83 13.20 -2.52 13.15
CA ASN A 83 12.46 -3.21 14.20
C ASN A 83 11.21 -2.46 14.67
N ASP A 84 11.09 -1.16 14.37
CA ASP A 84 9.95 -0.33 14.76
C ASP A 84 9.25 0.28 13.54
N LEU A 85 7.94 0.04 13.43
CA LEU A 85 7.00 0.74 12.52
C LEU A 85 6.64 2.10 13.13
N ASP A 86 7.62 2.95 13.39
CA ASP A 86 7.37 4.33 13.77
C ASP A 86 7.35 5.25 12.53
N GLU A 87 6.96 6.51 12.71
CA GLU A 87 6.96 7.50 11.61
C GLU A 87 8.35 7.71 11.00
N ALA A 88 9.44 7.28 11.64
CA ALA A 88 10.80 7.43 11.12
C ALA A 88 11.10 6.43 9.99
N GLY A 89 10.40 5.29 9.93
CA GLY A 89 10.44 4.34 8.82
C GLY A 89 9.48 4.66 7.67
N ALA A 90 8.75 5.79 7.75
CA ALA A 90 7.80 6.18 6.72
C ALA A 90 8.47 6.87 5.54
N MET A 91 8.02 6.52 4.34
CA MET A 91 8.35 7.24 3.12
C MET A 91 7.51 8.50 3.02
N ASN A 92 8.14 9.64 2.72
CA ASN A 92 7.49 10.92 2.49
C ASN A 92 7.72 11.38 1.05
N VAL A 93 6.67 11.44 0.24
CA VAL A 93 6.78 11.74 -1.19
C VAL A 93 5.75 12.78 -1.64
N PRO A 94 6.06 13.56 -2.70
CA PRO A 94 5.08 14.40 -3.34
C PRO A 94 3.87 13.59 -3.83
N ILE A 95 2.68 14.17 -3.72
CA ILE A 95 1.43 13.52 -4.18
C ILE A 95 1.50 13.15 -5.66
N GLN A 96 2.23 13.92 -6.48
CA GLN A 96 2.44 13.61 -7.89
C GLN A 96 3.20 12.29 -8.09
N SER A 97 4.30 12.07 -7.36
CA SER A 97 5.08 10.83 -7.44
C SER A 97 4.23 9.65 -6.97
N PHE A 98 3.51 9.81 -5.86
CA PHE A 98 2.55 8.80 -5.40
C PHE A 98 1.49 8.49 -6.47
N ASN A 99 0.99 9.52 -7.18
CA ASN A 99 0.00 9.39 -8.24
C ASN A 99 0.49 8.57 -9.44
N GLU A 100 1.77 8.70 -9.76
CA GLU A 100 2.44 8.01 -10.88
C GLU A 100 2.68 6.54 -10.53
N TRP A 101 2.98 6.24 -9.26
CA TRP A 101 3.21 4.88 -8.78
C TRP A 101 1.92 4.14 -8.45
N TRP A 102 0.98 4.77 -7.74
CA TRP A 102 -0.29 4.16 -7.35
C TRP A 102 -1.04 3.79 -8.62
N SER A 103 -1.13 2.47 -8.85
CA SER A 103 -1.66 1.76 -10.03
C SER A 103 -2.43 2.65 -11.00
N ARG A 104 -2.15 2.56 -12.32
CA ARG A 104 -2.69 3.48 -13.35
C ARG A 104 -4.11 3.97 -13.04
N PRO A 105 -4.46 5.26 -13.21
CA PRO A 105 -5.72 5.85 -12.74
C PRO A 105 -6.98 4.99 -12.99
N GLU A 106 -7.07 4.33 -14.14
CA GLU A 106 -8.17 3.44 -14.53
C GLU A 106 -8.22 2.08 -13.80
N LYS A 107 -7.19 1.75 -13.03
CA LYS A 107 -7.01 0.51 -12.26
C LYS A 107 -6.65 0.74 -10.80
N ARG A 108 -6.71 1.99 -10.31
CA ARG A 108 -6.41 2.31 -8.92
C ARG A 108 -7.18 1.43 -7.98
N TRP A 109 -6.49 0.60 -7.23
CA TRP A 109 -7.12 -0.19 -6.20
C TRP A 109 -6.58 0.15 -4.82
N ALA A 110 -7.49 0.04 -3.87
CA ALA A 110 -7.19 0.03 -2.45
C ALA A 110 -8.00 -1.08 -1.80
N LEU A 111 -7.43 -1.72 -0.79
CA LEU A 111 -8.09 -2.73 0.02
C LEU A 111 -7.92 -2.42 1.49
N TRP A 112 -8.99 -2.62 2.25
CA TRP A 112 -8.99 -2.42 3.69
C TRP A 112 -9.90 -3.45 4.36
N LEU A 113 -9.68 -3.60 5.66
CA LEU A 113 -10.52 -4.42 6.53
C LEU A 113 -11.46 -3.51 7.29
N GLU A 114 -12.71 -3.94 7.38
CA GLU A 114 -13.68 -3.38 8.32
C GLU A 114 -13.87 -4.39 9.47
N PRO A 115 -13.97 -3.91 10.72
CA PRO A 115 -14.30 -4.73 11.86
C PRO A 115 -15.57 -5.53 11.58
N SER A 116 -15.44 -6.84 11.65
CA SER A 116 -16.57 -7.76 11.63
C SER A 116 -16.46 -8.69 12.82
N LYS A 117 -17.60 -9.22 13.27
CA LYS A 117 -17.58 -10.27 14.29
C LYS A 117 -16.87 -11.47 13.70
N GLN A 118 -15.75 -11.87 14.32
CA GLN A 118 -15.07 -13.10 13.95
C GLN A 118 -16.03 -14.27 14.13
N GLN A 119 -16.16 -15.08 13.08
CA GLN A 119 -16.98 -16.29 13.09
C GLN A 119 -16.06 -17.49 12.95
N THR A 120 -16.41 -18.60 13.58
CA THR A 120 -15.75 -19.87 13.30
C THR A 120 -16.14 -20.35 11.91
N LEU A 121 -15.29 -21.16 11.29
CA LEU A 121 -15.61 -21.78 9.99
C LEU A 121 -16.93 -22.56 10.06
N SER A 122 -17.21 -23.26 11.17
CA SER A 122 -18.49 -23.96 11.38
C SER A 122 -19.70 -23.02 11.38
N ALA A 123 -19.59 -21.87 12.05
CA ALA A 123 -20.66 -20.88 12.10
C ALA A 123 -20.94 -20.21 10.74
N ALA A 124 -19.96 -20.23 9.81
CA ALA A 124 -20.10 -19.61 8.49
C ALA A 124 -20.83 -20.49 7.46
N PHE A 125 -20.83 -21.82 7.64
CA PHE A 125 -21.43 -22.76 6.67
C PHE A 125 -22.77 -23.36 7.12
N GLY A 126 -23.21 -23.06 8.35
CA GLY A 126 -24.39 -23.69 8.95
C GLY A 126 -24.07 -25.13 9.35
N ASP A 127 -24.38 -25.49 10.59
CA ASP A 127 -24.37 -26.89 11.01
C ASP A 127 -25.45 -27.63 10.19
N GLU A 128 -25.07 -28.61 9.38
CA GLU A 128 -26.00 -29.64 8.87
C GLU A 128 -26.49 -30.55 10.00
#